data_AF-A0A924SAU7-F1
#
_entry.id   AF-A0A924SAU7-F1
#
_cell.length_a   1.000
_cell.length_b   1.000
_cell.length_c   1.000
_cell.angle_alpha   90.00
_cell.angle_beta   90.00
_cell.angle_gamma   90.00
#
_symmetry.space_group_name_H-M   'P 1'
#
loop_
_entity.id
_entity.type
_entity.pdbx_description
1 polymer ?
#
loop_
_entity_poly.entity_id
_entity_poly.type
_entity_poly.pdbx_seq_one_letter_code
_entity_poly.pdbx_strand_id
1 'polypeptide(L)'
;MPDNHSPALSPPEWTGVLGQQDGLAHLREQFGTLPFSTHAIAALLLYEQPFGFTQQDVTDEAEVSEYCSVMSAQNRASGDLATASKFELLGGRHRERANRIAALLPPAGHSPA
;
A
#
# COMPACT_ATOMS: atom_id res chain seq x y z
N MET A 1 -3.63 -2.74 -17.84
CA MET A 1 -4.54 -1.65 -17.44
C MET A 1 -3.87 -0.94 -16.28
N PRO A 2 -3.78 0.39 -16.21
CA PRO A 2 -3.39 1.01 -14.95
C PRO A 2 -4.55 0.76 -14.00
N ASP A 3 -4.36 -0.16 -13.06
CA ASP A 3 -5.29 -0.33 -11.94
C ASP A 3 -5.32 1.02 -11.22
N ASN A 4 -6.45 1.73 -11.33
CA ASN A 4 -6.65 3.01 -10.66
C ASN A 4 -6.77 2.71 -9.17
N HIS A 5 -5.63 2.65 -8.47
CA HIS A 5 -5.53 2.36 -7.03
C HIS A 5 -6.09 3.54 -6.24
N SER A 6 -7.41 3.67 -6.26
CA SER A 6 -8.13 4.60 -5.40
C SER A 6 -7.96 4.14 -3.95
N PRO A 7 -7.75 5.07 -3.00
CA PRO A 7 -7.70 4.73 -1.58
C PRO A 7 -8.91 3.88 -1.17
N ALA A 8 -8.67 2.89 -0.29
CA ALA A 8 -9.69 1.98 0.20
C ALA A 8 -10.80 2.71 0.98
N LEU A 9 -10.44 3.83 1.61
CA LEU A 9 -11.33 4.77 2.27
C LEU A 9 -10.97 6.19 1.83
N SER A 10 -11.97 7.05 1.65
CA SER A 10 -11.78 8.48 1.45
C SER A 10 -11.20 9.15 2.71
N PRO A 11 -10.59 10.34 2.59
CA PRO A 11 -10.04 11.04 3.75
C PRO A 11 -11.04 11.25 4.90
N PRO A 12 -12.31 11.65 4.67
CA PRO A 12 -13.30 11.75 5.75
C PRO A 12 -13.63 10.41 6.41
N GLU A 13 -13.65 9.31 5.65
CA GLU A 13 -13.89 7.97 6.18
C GLU A 13 -12.72 7.53 7.08
N TRP A 14 -11.48 7.81 6.68
CA TRP A 14 -10.30 7.62 7.53
C TRP A 14 -10.37 8.46 8.80
N THR A 15 -10.73 9.74 8.72
CA THR A 15 -10.88 10.59 9.92
C THR A 15 -11.95 10.03 10.88
N GLY A 16 -13.08 9.53 10.36
CA GLY A 16 -14.13 8.91 11.18
C GLY A 16 -13.65 7.63 11.89
N VAL A 17 -12.88 6.80 11.18
CA VAL A 17 -12.26 5.58 11.70
C VAL A 17 -11.24 5.89 12.80
N LEU A 18 -10.32 6.83 12.54
CA LEU A 18 -9.27 7.22 13.48
C LEU A 18 -9.83 7.94 14.72
N GLY A 19 -10.97 8.63 14.58
CA GLY A 19 -11.67 9.26 15.71
C GLY A 19 -12.40 8.28 16.64
N GLN A 20 -12.47 6.98 16.30
CA GLN A 20 -13.18 5.95 17.06
C GLN A 20 -12.30 4.72 17.32
N GLN A 21 -11.07 4.90 17.81
CA GLN A 21 -10.13 3.80 18.08
C GLN A 21 -10.71 2.71 18.99
N ASP A 22 -11.45 3.07 20.05
CA ASP A 22 -12.15 2.09 20.91
C ASP A 22 -13.30 1.37 20.19
N GLY A 23 -13.91 2.02 19.20
CA GLY A 23 -14.96 1.46 18.35
C GLY A 23 -14.46 0.47 17.30
N LEU A 24 -13.19 0.58 16.87
CA LEU A 24 -12.59 -0.32 15.88
C LEU A 24 -12.47 -1.75 16.38
N ALA A 25 -12.14 -1.93 17.66
CA ALA A 25 -12.11 -3.25 18.28
C ALA A 25 -13.50 -3.93 18.26
N HIS A 26 -14.57 -3.15 18.44
CA HIS A 26 -15.96 -3.64 18.45
C HIS A 26 -16.52 -3.87 17.04
N LEU A 27 -16.16 -3.02 16.07
CA LEU A 27 -16.51 -3.19 14.66
C LEU A 27 -15.94 -4.50 14.09
N ARG A 28 -14.74 -4.91 14.54
CA ARG A 28 -14.11 -6.18 14.15
C ARG A 28 -14.99 -7.41 14.37
N GLU A 29 -15.83 -7.39 15.41
CA GLU A 29 -16.77 -8.48 15.71
C GLU A 29 -18.05 -8.44 14.88
N GLN A 30 -18.40 -7.28 14.29
CA GLN A 30 -19.65 -7.07 13.54
C GLN A 30 -19.48 -7.05 12.00
N PHE A 31 -18.24 -7.16 11.52
CA PHE A 31 -17.82 -6.92 10.12
C PHE A 31 -18.33 -7.90 9.04
N GLY A 32 -19.38 -8.69 9.32
CA GLY A 32 -20.08 -9.52 8.33
C GLY A 32 -21.35 -8.89 7.75
N THR A 33 -21.86 -7.79 8.32
CA THR A 33 -23.20 -7.26 8.02
C THR A 33 -23.24 -5.86 7.39
N LEU A 34 -22.09 -5.19 7.30
CA LEU A 34 -21.98 -3.80 6.85
C LEU A 34 -21.68 -3.70 5.35
N PRO A 35 -22.18 -2.67 4.64
CA PRO A 35 -22.04 -2.53 3.18
C PRO A 35 -20.65 -1.99 2.76
N PHE A 36 -19.58 -2.39 3.44
CA PHE A 36 -18.23 -1.96 3.11
C PHE A 36 -17.63 -2.80 1.99
N SER A 37 -16.78 -2.17 1.17
CA SER A 37 -15.99 -2.90 0.18
C SER A 37 -14.98 -3.82 0.89
N THR A 38 -14.63 -4.95 0.27
CA THR A 38 -13.60 -5.85 0.79
C THR A 38 -12.27 -5.15 1.08
N HIS A 39 -11.95 -4.09 0.32
CA HIS A 39 -10.74 -3.28 0.51
C HIS A 39 -10.82 -2.40 1.76
N ALA A 40 -11.98 -1.80 2.03
CA ALA A 40 -12.22 -1.05 3.27
C ALA A 40 -12.11 -1.96 4.50
N ILE A 41 -12.64 -3.18 4.43
CA ILE A 41 -12.52 -4.18 5.50
C ILE A 41 -11.06 -4.55 5.74
N ALA A 42 -10.28 -4.79 4.66
CA ALA A 42 -8.86 -5.12 4.78
C ALA A 42 -8.04 -3.96 5.40
N ALA A 43 -8.30 -2.72 4.99
CA ALA A 43 -7.64 -1.54 5.57
C ALA A 43 -7.90 -1.44 7.08
N LEU A 44 -9.13 -1.68 7.54
CA LEU A 44 -9.50 -1.63 8.95
C LEU A 44 -8.93 -2.80 9.78
N LEU A 45 -8.90 -4.00 9.21
CA LEU A 45 -8.34 -5.18 9.87
C LEU A 45 -6.82 -5.12 10.00
N LEU A 46 -6.14 -4.44 9.08
CA LEU A 46 -4.67 -4.35 9.04
C LEU A 46 -4.13 -3.10 9.74
N TYR A 47 -4.96 -2.10 10.01
CA TYR A 47 -4.53 -0.89 10.71
C TYR A 47 -4.03 -1.21 12.14
N GLU A 48 -2.82 -0.72 12.47
CA GLU A 48 -2.13 -0.90 13.76
C GLU A 48 -1.91 -2.36 14.23
N GLN A 49 -2.14 -3.35 13.36
CA GLN A 49 -1.78 -4.73 13.69
C GLN A 49 -0.26 -4.94 13.54
N PRO A 50 0.35 -5.81 14.36
CA PRO A 50 1.79 -6.14 14.25
C PRO A 50 2.15 -6.81 12.90
N PHE A 51 1.17 -7.27 12.14
CA PHE A 51 1.27 -7.84 10.79
C PHE A 51 0.54 -6.99 9.73
N GLY A 52 0.17 -5.76 10.09
CA GLY A 52 -0.42 -4.76 9.20
C GLY A 52 0.62 -4.07 8.33
N PHE A 53 0.15 -3.28 7.36
CA PHE A 53 1.02 -2.42 6.57
C PHE A 53 1.27 -1.09 7.28
N THR A 54 2.46 -0.55 7.09
CA THR A 54 2.91 0.75 7.58
C THR A 54 3.33 1.65 6.41
N GLN A 55 3.53 2.94 6.67
CA GLN A 55 4.13 3.84 5.69
C GLN A 55 5.58 3.46 5.35
N GLN A 56 6.28 2.76 6.26
CA GLN A 56 7.61 2.22 5.95
C GLN A 56 7.53 1.15 4.87
N ASP A 57 6.51 0.27 4.89
CA ASP A 57 6.33 -0.74 3.84
C ASP A 57 6.11 -0.14 2.45
N VAL A 58 5.41 1.01 2.36
CA VAL A 58 5.27 1.75 1.09
C VAL A 58 6.63 2.30 0.64
N THR A 59 7.41 2.83 1.58
CA THR A 59 8.72 3.43 1.32
C THR A 59 9.71 2.38 0.86
N ASP A 60 9.80 1.25 1.57
CA ASP A 60 10.67 0.13 1.22
C ASP A 60 10.37 -0.40 -0.19
N GLU A 61 9.10 -0.58 -0.53
CA GLU A 61 8.70 -1.01 -1.88
C GLU A 61 9.04 0.02 -2.96
N ALA A 62 8.88 1.32 -2.67
CA ALA A 62 9.28 2.39 -3.59
C ALA A 62 10.80 2.43 -3.80
N GLU A 63 11.59 2.27 -2.72
CA GLU A 63 13.05 2.20 -2.78
C GLU A 63 13.54 0.99 -3.58
N VAL A 64 12.94 -0.18 -3.39
CA VAL A 64 13.25 -1.37 -4.20
C VAL A 64 12.89 -1.15 -5.67
N SER A 65 11.76 -0.49 -5.96
CA SER A 65 11.41 -0.11 -7.34
C SER A 65 12.46 0.80 -7.96
N GLU A 66 12.99 1.77 -7.20
CA GLU A 66 14.01 2.70 -7.69
C GLU A 66 15.35 2.00 -7.90
N TYR A 67 15.76 1.15 -6.97
CA TYR A 67 16.93 0.28 -7.13
C TYR A 67 16.84 -0.54 -8.43
N CYS A 68 15.69 -1.16 -8.68
CA CYS A 68 15.46 -1.91 -9.92
C CYS A 68 15.58 -1.02 -11.18
N SER A 69 15.11 0.23 -11.12
CA SER A 69 15.26 1.20 -12.22
C SER A 69 16.74 1.46 -12.54
N VAL A 70 17.54 1.74 -11.50
CA VAL A 70 18.98 1.96 -11.62
C VAL A 70 19.68 0.72 -12.20
N MET A 71 19.38 -0.46 -11.67
CA MET A 71 19.97 -1.71 -12.15
C MET A 71 19.56 -2.03 -13.59
N SER A 72 18.31 -1.75 -13.98
CA SER A 72 17.86 -1.91 -15.36
C SER A 72 18.69 -1.02 -16.31
N ALA A 73 18.88 0.26 -15.95
CA ALA A 73 19.67 1.20 -16.74
C ALA A 73 21.15 0.78 -16.86
N GLN A 74 21.76 0.36 -15.74
CA GLN A 74 23.15 -0.11 -15.73
C GLN A 74 23.36 -1.35 -16.61
N ASN A 75 22.47 -2.34 -16.51
CA ASN A 75 22.56 -3.56 -17.32
C ASN A 75 22.26 -3.28 -18.80
N ARG A 76 21.39 -2.32 -19.10
CA ARG A 76 21.16 -1.88 -20.49
C ARG A 76 22.43 -1.23 -21.06
N ALA A 77 23.11 -0.40 -20.27
CA ALA A 77 24.36 0.25 -20.67
C ALA A 77 25.52 -0.75 -20.86
N SER A 78 25.54 -1.85 -20.11
CA SER A 78 26.53 -2.93 -20.29
C SER A 78 26.20 -3.91 -21.42
N GLY A 79 25.03 -3.78 -22.06
CA GLY A 79 24.56 -4.66 -23.13
C GLY A 79 23.85 -5.93 -22.64
N ASP A 80 23.70 -6.13 -21.33
CA ASP A 80 22.91 -7.23 -20.77
C ASP A 80 21.41 -6.87 -20.74
N LEU A 81 20.79 -6.93 -21.91
CA LEU A 81 19.37 -6.61 -22.11
C LEU A 81 18.43 -7.57 -21.37
N ALA A 82 18.84 -8.82 -21.17
CA ALA A 82 18.02 -9.83 -20.50
C ALA A 82 17.91 -9.51 -18.99
N THR A 83 19.02 -9.16 -18.35
CA THR A 83 19.03 -8.73 -16.95
C THR A 83 18.34 -7.37 -16.79
N ALA A 84 18.56 -6.43 -17.72
CA ALA A 84 17.89 -5.14 -17.72
C ALA A 84 16.36 -5.28 -17.73
N SER A 85 15.84 -6.19 -18.57
CA SER A 85 14.39 -6.44 -18.69
C SER A 85 13.80 -7.08 -17.43
N LYS A 86 14.57 -7.95 -16.74
CA LYS A 86 14.14 -8.53 -15.47
C LYS A 86 14.01 -7.46 -14.39
N PHE A 87 14.99 -6.57 -14.27
CA PHE A 87 14.93 -5.46 -13.32
C PHE A 87 13.79 -4.50 -13.64
N GLU A 88 13.52 -4.22 -14.92
CA GLU A 88 12.37 -3.40 -15.32
C GLU A 88 11.04 -4.01 -14.86
N LEU A 89 10.86 -5.32 -15.08
CA LEU A 89 9.66 -6.04 -14.62
C LEU A 89 9.54 -6.04 -13.09
N LEU A 90 10.64 -6.31 -12.37
CA LEU A 90 10.65 -6.31 -10.90
C LEU A 90 10.32 -4.92 -10.35
N GLY A 91 10.94 -3.87 -10.89
CA GLY A 91 10.66 -2.50 -10.49
C GLY A 91 9.19 -2.12 -10.69
N GLY A 92 8.60 -2.51 -11.82
CA GLY A 92 7.17 -2.32 -12.07
C GLY A 92 6.29 -2.99 -11.01
N ARG A 93 6.60 -4.22 -10.61
CA ARG A 93 5.86 -4.97 -9.59
C ARG A 93 5.97 -4.34 -8.20
N HIS A 94 7.16 -3.92 -7.80
CA HIS A 94 7.38 -3.25 -6.51
C HIS A 94 6.65 -1.90 -6.45
N ARG A 95 6.65 -1.13 -7.55
CA ARG A 95 5.86 0.10 -7.66
C ARG A 95 4.37 -0.14 -7.52
N GLU A 96 3.86 -1.17 -8.20
CA GLU A 96 2.45 -1.55 -8.09
C GLU A 96 2.09 -1.99 -6.67
N ARG A 97 2.98 -2.76 -6.01
CA ARG A 97 2.82 -3.16 -4.61
C ARG A 97 2.81 -1.95 -3.68
N ALA A 98 3.74 -1.01 -3.82
CA ALA A 98 3.77 0.24 -3.05
C ALA A 98 2.43 1.00 -3.16
N ASN A 99 1.90 1.14 -4.38
CA ASN A 99 0.62 1.82 -4.61
C ASN A 99 -0.56 1.10 -3.95
N ARG A 100 -0.60 -0.24 -4.04
CA ARG A 100 -1.64 -1.06 -3.42
C ARG A 100 -1.59 -0.97 -1.89
N ILE A 101 -0.39 -0.98 -1.31
CA ILE A 101 -0.19 -0.80 0.13
C ILE A 101 -0.63 0.62 0.54
N ALA A 102 -0.20 1.65 -0.18
CA ALA A 102 -0.57 3.04 0.11
C ALA A 102 -2.09 3.27 0.08
N ALA A 103 -2.81 2.60 -0.81
CA ALA A 103 -4.27 2.67 -0.86
C ALA A 103 -4.95 2.08 0.40
N LEU A 104 -4.26 1.22 1.16
CA LEU A 104 -4.77 0.63 2.40
C LEU A 104 -4.41 1.45 3.65
N LEU A 105 -3.66 2.54 3.50
CA LEU A 105 -3.19 3.37 4.61
C LEU A 105 -3.98 4.67 4.72
N PRO A 106 -4.04 5.28 5.91
CA PRO A 106 -4.57 6.63 6.07
C PRO A 106 -3.72 7.66 5.29
N PRO A 107 -4.30 8.82 4.92
CA PRO A 107 -3.58 9.88 4.23
C PRO A 107 -2.39 10.37 5.06
N ALA A 108 -1.28 10.68 4.40
CA ALA A 108 -0.09 11.23 5.05
C ALA A 108 -0.45 12.50 5.86
N GLY A 109 -0.12 12.49 7.16
CA GLY A 109 -0.43 13.59 8.10
C GLY A 109 -1.46 13.24 9.18
N HIS A 110 -2.15 12.10 9.09
CA HIS A 110 -2.89 11.54 10.21
C HIS A 110 -2.01 10.55 10.98
N SER A 111 -1.14 11.06 11.85
CA SER A 111 -0.62 10.26 12.96
C SER A 111 -1.67 10.26 14.07
N PRO A 112 -2.01 9.11 14.66
CA PRO A 112 -2.77 9.11 15.90
C PRO A 112 -1.95 9.87 16.96
N ALA A 113 -2.63 10.77 17.68
CA ALA A 113 -2.06 11.47 18.83
C ALA A 113 -1.90 10.54 20.03
#